data_AF-A0A227J0S8-F1
#
_entry.id   AF-A0A227J0S8-F1
#
_cell.length_a   1.000
_cell.length_b   1.000
_cell.length_c   1.000
_cell.angle_alpha   90.00
_cell.angle_beta   90.00
_cell.angle_gamma   90.00
#
_symmetry.space_group_name_H-M   'P 1'
#
loop_
_entity.id
_entity.type
_entity.pdbx_description
1 polymer ?
#
loop_
_entity_poly.entity_id
_entity_poly.type
_entity_poly.pdbx_seq_one_letter_code
_entity_poly.pdbx_strand_id
1 'polypeptide(L)'
;GLPIFKVKTRHISGLIEVELAKHIADKTNWRTLLKGDGEPIELQDRFAELLPLVQDKIAEIKQQFGEDAIEVLSETITDLSYPVQQHPTKITSHN
;
A
#
# COMPACT_ATOMS: atom_id res chain seq x y z
N GLY A 1 -4.21 -0.94 -8.60
CA GLY A 1 -3.17 -0.58 -7.60
C GLY A 1 -2.43 0.66 -8.06
N LEU A 2 -1.80 1.37 -7.11
CA LEU A 2 -1.00 2.58 -7.37
C LEU A 2 0.48 2.28 -7.10
N PRO A 3 1.36 2.28 -8.13
CA PRO A 3 2.80 2.24 -7.92
C PRO A 3 3.29 3.55 -7.29
N ILE A 4 4.00 3.45 -6.15
CA ILE A 4 4.45 4.63 -5.39
C ILE A 4 5.97 4.76 -5.29
N PHE A 5 6.72 3.66 -5.37
CA PHE A 5 8.17 3.65 -5.32
C PHE A 5 8.77 2.64 -6.30
N LYS A 6 9.86 3.04 -6.94
CA LYS A 6 10.77 2.15 -7.64
C LYS A 6 12.07 2.06 -6.85
N VAL A 7 12.51 0.84 -6.57
CA VAL A 7 13.65 0.57 -5.69
C VAL A 7 14.65 -0.34 -6.38
N LYS A 8 15.94 -0.19 -6.08
CA LYS A 8 17.00 -1.01 -6.69
C LYS A 8 16.96 -2.48 -6.29
N THR A 9 16.58 -2.77 -5.05
CA THR A 9 16.65 -4.14 -4.50
C THR A 9 15.46 -4.44 -3.62
N ARG A 10 15.15 -5.74 -3.47
CA ARG A 10 14.12 -6.22 -2.54
C ARG A 10 14.40 -5.83 -1.09
N HIS A 11 15.67 -5.73 -0.71
CA HIS A 11 16.03 -5.30 0.64
C HIS A 11 15.54 -3.88 0.92
N ILE A 12 15.77 -2.95 -0.03
CA ILE A 12 15.30 -1.56 0.08
C ILE A 12 13.77 -1.50 0.12
N SER A 13 13.08 -2.34 -0.67
CA SER A 13 11.61 -2.50 -0.59
C SER A 13 11.17 -2.84 0.83
N GLY A 14 11.80 -3.83 1.46
CA GLY A 14 11.46 -4.23 2.83
C GLY A 14 11.70 -3.12 3.85
N LEU A 15 12.77 -2.33 3.69
CA LEU A 15 13.05 -1.21 4.60
C LEU A 15 11.96 -0.13 4.53
N ILE A 16 11.52 0.25 3.32
CA ILE A 16 10.47 1.26 3.17
C ILE A 16 9.08 0.73 3.54
N GLU A 17 8.79 -0.55 3.25
CA GLU A 17 7.54 -1.20 3.66
C GLU A 17 7.38 -1.23 5.17
N VAL A 18 8.43 -1.57 5.91
CA VAL A 18 8.42 -1.57 7.38
C VAL A 18 8.18 -0.16 7.93
N GLU A 19 8.73 0.88 7.29
CA GLU A 19 8.48 2.26 7.71
C GLU A 19 7.03 2.68 7.45
N LEU A 20 6.52 2.43 6.24
CA LEU A 20 5.13 2.73 5.88
C LEU A 20 4.13 2.01 6.78
N ALA A 21 4.41 0.76 7.15
CA ALA A 21 3.53 -0.04 8.01
C ALA A 21 3.31 0.59 9.39
N LYS A 22 4.25 1.43 9.89
CA LYS A 22 4.07 2.14 11.17
C LYS A 22 2.94 3.18 11.11
N HIS A 23 2.61 3.66 9.90
CA HIS A 23 1.61 4.71 9.67
C HIS A 23 0.28 4.17 9.13
N ILE A 24 0.23 2.89 8.74
CA ILE A 24 -0.96 2.23 8.21
C ILE A 24 -1.55 1.34 9.30
N ALA A 25 -2.82 1.55 9.62
CA ALA A 25 -3.50 0.71 10.61
C ALA A 25 -3.64 -0.73 10.10
N ASP A 26 -3.19 -1.70 10.89
CA ASP A 26 -3.37 -3.13 10.64
C ASP A 26 -4.80 -3.59 10.95
N LYS A 27 -5.78 -3.04 10.23
CA LYS A 27 -7.19 -3.35 10.40
C LYS A 27 -7.87 -3.55 9.05
N THR A 28 -7.56 -4.67 8.41
CA THR A 28 -8.33 -5.11 7.25
C THR A 28 -9.67 -5.67 7.74
N ASN A 29 -10.78 -4.95 7.47
CA ASN A 29 -12.13 -5.45 7.71
C ASN A 29 -12.50 -6.49 6.64
N TRP A 30 -11.93 -7.68 6.78
CA TRP A 30 -12.09 -8.79 5.83
C TRP A 30 -13.55 -9.22 5.63
N ARG A 31 -14.44 -8.97 6.61
CA ARG A 31 -15.88 -9.24 6.49
C ARG A 31 -16.53 -8.31 5.48
N THR A 32 -16.17 -7.03 5.49
CA THR A 32 -16.63 -6.05 4.50
C THR A 32 -16.09 -6.36 3.12
N LEU A 33 -14.81 -6.76 3.03
CA LEU A 33 -14.19 -7.16 1.76
C LEU A 33 -14.91 -8.34 1.10
N LEU A 34 -15.30 -9.37 1.87
CA LEU A 34 -16.03 -10.53 1.34
C LEU A 34 -17.46 -10.21 0.88
N LYS A 35 -18.10 -9.22 1.51
CA LYS A 35 -19.46 -8.79 1.14
C LYS A 35 -19.50 -7.90 -0.11
N GLY A 36 -18.36 -7.34 -0.53
CA GLY A 36 -18.28 -6.39 -1.64
C GLY A 36 -18.62 -4.95 -1.25
N ASP A 37 -18.90 -4.67 0.02
CA ASP A 37 -19.34 -3.36 0.54
C ASP A 37 -18.16 -2.43 0.91
N GLY A 38 -17.01 -2.57 0.26
CA GLY A 38 -15.85 -1.72 0.53
C GLY A 38 -16.00 -0.37 -0.14
N GLU A 39 -16.05 0.71 0.65
CA GLU A 39 -16.00 2.07 0.10
C GLU A 39 -14.69 2.30 -0.68
N PRO A 40 -14.75 2.99 -1.83
CA PRO A 40 -13.56 3.34 -2.59
C PRO A 40 -12.66 4.25 -1.75
N ILE A 41 -11.35 4.00 -1.84
CA ILE A 41 -10.32 4.79 -1.15
C ILE A 41 -9.51 5.54 -2.22
N GLU A 42 -9.39 6.85 -2.05
CA GLU A 42 -8.53 7.69 -2.89
C GLU A 42 -7.05 7.42 -2.57
N LEU A 43 -6.46 6.49 -3.32
CA LEU A 43 -5.10 6.01 -3.09
C LEU A 43 -4.03 7.11 -3.23
N GLN A 44 -4.27 8.09 -4.09
CA GLN A 44 -3.34 9.21 -4.31
C GLN A 44 -3.27 10.12 -3.09
N ASP A 45 -4.42 10.50 -2.53
CA ASP A 45 -4.49 11.35 -1.35
C ASP A 45 -3.86 10.66 -0.14
N ARG A 46 -4.15 9.36 0.03
CA ARG A 46 -3.54 8.55 1.08
C ARG A 46 -2.03 8.46 0.94
N PHE A 47 -1.50 8.32 -0.28
CA PHE A 47 -0.06 8.34 -0.50
C PHE A 47 0.54 9.73 -0.22
N ALA A 48 -0.12 10.81 -0.62
CA ALA A 48 0.30 12.18 -0.33
C ALA A 48 0.38 12.48 1.17
N GLU A 49 -0.52 11.90 1.97
CA GLU A 49 -0.49 11.98 3.44
C GLU A 49 0.69 11.18 4.03
N LEU A 50 1.02 10.02 3.46
CA LEU A 50 2.06 9.12 3.96
C LEU A 50 3.48 9.54 3.57
N LEU A 51 3.66 10.10 2.37
CA LEU A 51 4.99 10.43 1.83
C LEU A 51 5.84 11.32 2.76
N PRO A 52 5.31 12.42 3.34
CA PRO A 52 6.07 13.26 4.27
C PRO A 52 6.55 12.49 5.52
N LEU A 53 5.79 11.50 5.97
CA LEU A 53 6.09 10.74 7.19
C LEU A 53 7.29 9.81 7.02
N VAL A 54 7.61 9.44 5.78
CA VAL A 54 8.70 8.51 5.45
C VAL A 54 9.88 9.20 4.74
N GLN A 55 9.87 10.52 4.58
CA GLN A 55 10.94 11.26 3.88
C GLN A 55 12.30 11.07 4.54
N ASP A 56 12.37 11.12 5.87
CA ASP A 56 13.62 10.93 6.61
C ASP A 56 14.21 9.54 6.34
N LYS A 57 13.35 8.51 6.27
CA LYS A 57 13.79 7.15 5.96
C LYS A 57 14.26 7.01 4.52
N ILE A 58 13.59 7.66 3.57
CA ILE A 58 14.02 7.71 2.17
C ILE A 58 15.41 8.36 2.07
N ALA A 59 15.64 9.46 2.78
CA ALA A 59 16.93 10.15 2.80
C ALA A 59 18.05 9.27 3.38
N GLU A 60 17.78 8.58 4.50
CA GLU A 60 18.72 7.62 5.10
C GLU A 60 19.09 6.50 4.11
N ILE A 61 18.10 5.93 3.42
CA ILE A 61 18.33 4.87 2.43
C ILE A 61 19.16 5.42 1.25
N LYS A 62 18.87 6.62 0.75
CA LYS A 62 19.64 7.22 -0.34
C LYS A 62 21.09 7.48 0.06
N GLN A 63 21.32 7.97 1.28
CA GLN A 63 22.66 8.17 1.80
C GLN A 63 23.45 6.85 1.90
N GLN A 64 22.79 5.76 2.29
CA GLN A 64 23.45 4.47 2.50
C GLN A 64 23.64 3.65 1.21
N PHE A 65 22.67 3.68 0.30
CA PHE A 65 22.60 2.81 -0.88
C PHE A 65 22.74 3.55 -2.22
N GLY A 66 22.91 4.87 -2.18
CA GLY A 66 23.03 5.76 -3.35
C GLY A 66 21.76 6.56 -3.62
N GLU A 67 21.91 7.74 -4.23
CA GLU A 67 20.79 8.66 -4.53
C GLU A 67 19.70 8.05 -5.40
N ASP A 68 20.07 7.08 -6.24
CA ASP A 68 19.21 6.32 -7.13
C ASP A 68 18.68 5.01 -6.50
N ALA A 69 18.82 4.84 -5.18
CA ALA A 69 18.30 3.68 -4.45
C ALA A 69 16.76 3.61 -4.42
N ILE A 70 16.12 4.78 -4.33
CA ILE A 70 14.66 4.95 -4.31
C ILE A 70 14.28 6.11 -5.24
N GLU A 71 13.32 5.84 -6.12
CA GLU A 71 12.64 6.82 -6.96
C GLU A 71 11.16 6.85 -6.56
N VAL A 72 10.65 8.06 -6.25
CA VAL A 72 9.22 8.28 -5.96
C VAL A 72 8.48 8.33 -7.29
N LEU A 73 7.42 7.54 -7.41
CA LEU A 73 6.61 7.46 -8.63
C LEU A 73 5.34 8.30 -8.50
N SER A 74 4.89 8.84 -9.63
CA SER A 74 3.60 9.52 -9.78
C SER A 74 2.84 8.89 -10.94
N GLU A 75 2.59 7.59 -10.83
CA GLU A 75 1.90 6.81 -11.86
C GLU A 75 0.37 6.83 -11.68
N THR A 76 -0.33 6.48 -12.75
CA THR A 76 -1.79 6.37 -12.74
C THR A 76 -2.24 5.12 -11.98
N ILE A 77 -3.39 5.20 -11.31
CA ILE A 77 -4.01 4.03 -10.68
C ILE A 77 -4.40 3.02 -11.77
N THR A 78 -3.92 1.80 -11.65
CA THR A 78 -4.40 0.67 -12.46
C THR A 78 -5.67 0.11 -11.84
N ASP A 79 -6.79 0.16 -12.56
CA ASP A 79 -8.03 -0.48 -12.10
C ASP A 79 -7.89 -2.01 -12.16
N LEU A 80 -8.34 -2.70 -11.11
CA LEU A 80 -8.30 -4.15 -10.99
C LEU A 80 -9.72 -4.66 -10.76
N SER A 81 -10.31 -5.26 -11.79
CA SER A 81 -11.63 -5.87 -11.71
C SER A 81 -11.52 -7.37 -11.50
N TYR A 82 -12.06 -7.86 -10.38
CA TYR A 82 -12.20 -9.28 -10.08
C TYR A 82 -13.70 -9.64 -10.04
N PRO A 83 -14.27 -10.20 -11.12
CA PRO A 83 -15.70 -10.46 -11.18
C PRO A 83 -16.10 -11.55 -10.17
N VAL A 84 -16.96 -11.19 -9.22
CA VAL A 84 -17.55 -12.11 -8.25
C VAL A 84 -18.96 -12.47 -8.71
N GLN A 85 -19.23 -13.77 -8.92
CA GLN A 85 -20.55 -14.22 -9.40
C GLN A 85 -21.61 -14.21 -8.29
N GLN A 86 -21.21 -14.44 -7.04
CA GLN A 86 -22.10 -14.43 -5.87
C GLN A 86 -21.32 -14.09 -4.60
N HIS A 87 -21.73 -13.03 -3.90
CA HIS A 87 -21.20 -12.71 -2.58
C HIS A 87 -21.89 -13.54 -1.48
N PRO A 88 -21.16 -13.97 -0.43
CA PRO A 88 -21.76 -14.65 0.71
C PRO A 88 -22.67 -13.71 1.50
N THR A 89 -23.94 -14.07 1.63
CA THR A 89 -24.95 -13.30 2.40
C THR A 89 -24.75 -13.43 3.91
N LYS A 90 -24.17 -14.54 4.39
CA LYS A 90 -23.83 -14.77 5.80
C LYS A 90 -22.42 -15.31 5.91
N ILE A 91 -21.57 -14.60 6.65
CA ILE A 91 -20.19 -15.01 6.95
C ILE A 91 -20.18 -15.62 8.35
N THR A 92 -20.11 -16.95 8.42
CA THR A 92 -19.93 -17.71 9.67
C THR A 92 -18.50 -18.23 9.73
N SER A 93 -17.77 -17.88 10.79
CA SER A 93 -16.48 -18.50 11.07
C SER A 93 -16.72 -19.91 11.61
N HIS A 94 -16.12 -20.92 10.99
CA HIS A 94 -15.98 -22.23 11.61
C HIS A 94 -14.72 -22.18 12.49
N ASN A 95 -14.91 -22.28 13.81
CA ASN A 95 -13.84 -22.56 14.78
C ASN A 95 -13.94 -24.03 15.18
#